data_AF-A0A4R5W8V5-F1
#
_entry.id   AF-A0A4R5W8V5-F1
#
_cell.length_a   1.000
_cell.length_b   1.000
_cell.length_c   1.000
_cell.angle_alpha   90.00
_cell.angle_beta   90.00
_cell.angle_gamma   90.00
#
_symmetry.space_group_name_H-M   'P 1'
#
loop_
_entity.id
_entity.type
_entity.pdbx_description
1 polymer ?
#
loop_
_entity_poly.entity_id
_entity_poly.type
_entity_poly.pdbx_seq_one_letter_code
_entity_poly.pdbx_strand_id
1 'polypeptide(L)'
;MEPLDAFLLMWERARATFGDGVPHDRTEYDKSAELRGLQDQVKAAGPGEDWTGAAADLYADANDRHSQALGRLADLDKRLGDELERSADVVNGGRRELDALKHWVTDLADEAKKTPTAAADHALWSAIGKASGDVADIIARSHTDLSGVAGRIQSLDSEFDDF
;
A
#
# COMPACT_ATOMS: atom_id res chain seq x y z
N MET A 1 13.17 21.71 27.48
CA MET A 1 12.48 21.37 26.23
C MET A 1 11.05 21.80 26.44
N GLU A 2 10.55 22.74 25.65
CA GLU A 2 9.15 23.14 25.76
C GLU A 2 8.25 21.99 25.28
N PRO A 3 7.00 21.89 25.75
CA PRO A 3 6.09 20.80 25.41
C PRO A 3 5.80 20.70 23.92
N LEU A 4 5.75 21.85 23.25
CA LEU A 4 5.62 21.94 21.80
C LEU A 4 6.84 21.32 21.10
N ASP A 5 8.06 21.59 21.57
CA ASP A 5 9.28 21.00 21.02
C ASP A 5 9.28 19.47 21.18
N ALA A 6 8.85 18.98 22.34
CA ALA A 6 8.75 17.56 22.61
C ALA A 6 7.74 16.88 21.66
N PHE A 7 6.58 17.51 21.44
CA PHE A 7 5.60 17.05 20.47
C PHE A 7 6.15 17.04 19.05
N LEU A 8 6.80 18.11 18.61
CA LEU A 8 7.35 18.22 17.25
C LEU A 8 8.43 17.16 16.99
N LEU A 9 9.30 16.89 17.98
CA LEU A 9 10.30 15.83 17.90
C LEU A 9 9.66 14.44 17.81
N MET A 10 8.60 14.18 18.58
CA MET A 10 7.87 12.92 18.51
C MET A 10 7.15 12.77 17.17
N TRP A 11 6.50 13.82 16.67
CA TRP A 11 5.89 13.85 15.34
C TRP A 11 6.92 13.57 14.25
N GLU A 12 8.11 14.16 14.32
CA GLU A 12 9.17 13.95 13.32
C GLU A 12 9.59 12.48 13.28
N ARG A 13 9.79 11.86 14.45
CA ARG A 13 10.12 10.44 14.58
C ARG A 13 8.99 9.55 14.04
N ALA A 14 7.74 9.87 14.35
CA ALA A 14 6.58 9.18 13.82
C ALA A 14 6.51 9.30 12.29
N ARG A 15 6.71 10.50 11.75
CA ARG A 15 6.67 10.76 10.31
C ARG A 15 7.78 10.02 9.56
N ALA A 16 8.93 9.82 10.20
CA ALA A 16 10.04 9.03 9.66
C ALA A 16 9.75 7.53 9.57
N THR A 17 8.85 6.96 10.40
CA THR A 17 8.51 5.52 10.28
C THR A 17 7.75 5.19 9.01
N PHE A 18 7.16 6.20 8.37
CA PHE A 18 6.50 6.07 7.08
C PHE A 18 7.47 6.23 5.90
N GLY A 19 8.76 6.45 6.16
CA GLY A 19 9.78 6.69 5.14
C GLY A 19 9.61 8.00 4.36
N ASP A 20 10.42 8.14 3.33
CA ASP A 20 10.46 9.29 2.42
C ASP A 20 10.14 8.87 0.98
N GLY A 21 9.99 9.85 0.09
CA GLY A 21 9.70 9.62 -1.33
C GLY A 21 8.26 9.21 -1.61
N VAL A 22 7.95 8.94 -2.89
CA VAL A 22 6.65 8.41 -3.31
C VAL A 22 6.65 6.91 -3.05
N PRO A 23 5.71 6.36 -2.25
CA PRO A 23 5.60 4.92 -2.09
C PRO A 23 5.37 4.25 -3.43
N HIS A 24 5.99 3.09 -3.64
CA HIS A 24 5.73 2.28 -4.82
C HIS A 24 4.30 1.72 -4.77
N ASP A 25 3.56 1.94 -5.84
CA ASP A 25 2.15 1.56 -5.96
C ASP A 25 1.97 0.46 -7.04
N ARG A 26 0.73 0.15 -7.42
CA ARG A 26 0.48 -0.90 -8.41
C ARG A 26 1.09 -0.59 -9.79
N THR A 27 1.27 0.67 -10.14
CA THR A 27 1.53 1.09 -11.53
C THR A 27 2.88 0.63 -12.05
N GLU A 28 3.84 0.46 -11.14
CA GLU A 28 5.17 -0.03 -11.47
C GLU A 28 5.18 -1.56 -11.72
N TYR A 29 4.36 -2.30 -10.98
CA TYR A 29 4.47 -3.75 -10.87
C TYR A 29 3.36 -4.54 -11.57
N ASP A 30 2.16 -3.99 -11.72
CA ASP A 30 1.03 -4.69 -12.36
C ASP A 30 1.27 -4.84 -13.88
N LYS A 31 1.70 -6.05 -14.27
CA LYS A 31 1.85 -6.51 -15.66
C LYS A 31 0.73 -7.48 -16.06
N SER A 32 -0.33 -7.60 -15.26
CA SER A 32 -1.42 -8.55 -15.49
C SER A 32 -2.06 -8.40 -16.87
N ALA A 33 -2.18 -7.17 -17.38
CA ALA A 33 -2.71 -6.92 -18.72
C ALA A 33 -1.81 -7.49 -19.84
N GLU A 34 -0.49 -7.39 -19.68
CA GLU A 34 0.48 -7.99 -20.61
C GLU A 34 0.39 -9.51 -20.59
N LEU A 35 0.32 -10.10 -19.38
CA LEU A 35 0.15 -11.54 -19.19
C LEU A 35 -1.16 -12.07 -19.79
N ARG A 36 -2.25 -11.32 -19.67
CA ARG A 36 -3.52 -11.62 -20.37
C ARG A 36 -3.36 -11.56 -21.88
N GLY A 37 -2.63 -10.57 -22.39
CA GLY A 37 -2.31 -10.48 -23.82
C GLY A 37 -1.51 -11.68 -24.31
N LEU A 38 -0.56 -12.18 -23.51
CA LEU A 38 0.19 -13.40 -23.80
C LEU A 38 -0.69 -14.65 -23.74
N GLN A 39 -1.60 -14.73 -22.77
CA GLN A 39 -2.59 -15.81 -22.68
C GLN A 39 -3.40 -15.90 -23.98
N ASP A 40 -3.91 -14.78 -24.47
CA ASP A 40 -4.71 -14.73 -25.70
C ASP A 40 -3.88 -15.14 -26.93
N GLN A 41 -2.62 -14.70 -27.01
CA GLN A 41 -1.70 -15.07 -28.09
C GLN A 41 -1.40 -16.58 -28.10
N VAL A 42 -1.10 -17.17 -26.93
CA VAL A 42 -0.88 -18.61 -26.80
C VAL A 42 -2.15 -19.35 -27.19
N LYS A 43 -3.31 -18.94 -26.65
CA LYS A 43 -4.59 -19.58 -27.01
C LYS A 43 -4.85 -19.55 -28.52
N ALA A 44 -4.56 -18.44 -29.19
CA ALA A 44 -4.71 -18.29 -30.64
C ALA A 44 -3.70 -19.12 -31.46
N ALA A 45 -2.56 -19.50 -30.87
CA ALA A 45 -1.57 -20.36 -31.52
C ALA A 45 -1.96 -21.86 -31.52
N GLY A 46 -3.09 -22.22 -30.90
CA GLY A 46 -3.64 -23.56 -30.93
C GLY A 46 -3.92 -24.08 -32.35
N PRO A 47 -4.16 -25.39 -32.53
CA PRO A 47 -4.45 -25.95 -33.83
C PRO A 47 -5.74 -25.38 -34.42
N GLY A 48 -5.67 -24.90 -35.67
CA GLY A 48 -6.84 -24.49 -36.45
C GLY A 48 -7.55 -25.68 -37.11
N GLU A 49 -8.63 -25.41 -37.86
CA GLU A 49 -9.47 -26.45 -38.48
C GLU A 49 -8.71 -27.41 -39.41
N ASP A 50 -7.64 -26.93 -40.04
CA ASP A 50 -6.84 -27.71 -41.01
C ASP A 50 -5.76 -28.59 -40.36
N TRP A 51 -5.42 -28.37 -39.08
CA TRP A 51 -4.41 -29.16 -38.38
C TRP A 51 -5.07 -30.17 -37.44
N THR A 52 -5.09 -31.44 -37.86
CA THR A 52 -5.82 -32.51 -37.17
C THR A 52 -4.95 -33.74 -36.89
N GLY A 53 -5.48 -34.64 -36.05
CA GLY A 53 -4.84 -35.90 -35.67
C GLY A 53 -4.09 -35.82 -34.34
N ALA A 54 -3.57 -36.95 -33.86
CA ALA A 54 -3.06 -37.09 -32.50
C ALA A 54 -1.96 -36.08 -32.11
N ALA A 55 -1.13 -35.64 -33.06
CA ALA A 55 -0.12 -34.60 -32.80
C ALA A 55 -0.75 -33.21 -32.60
N ALA A 56 -1.82 -32.89 -33.33
CA ALA A 56 -2.59 -31.67 -33.12
C ALA A 56 -3.27 -31.69 -31.74
N ASP A 57 -3.88 -32.82 -31.36
CA ASP A 57 -4.53 -32.97 -30.05
C ASP A 57 -3.53 -32.77 -28.89
N LEU A 58 -2.35 -33.40 -28.97
CA LEU A 58 -1.28 -33.22 -27.98
C LEU A 58 -0.79 -31.77 -27.89
N TYR A 59 -0.70 -31.08 -29.02
CA TYR A 59 -0.34 -29.67 -29.03
C TYR A 59 -1.45 -28.80 -28.44
N ALA A 60 -2.72 -29.04 -28.78
CA ALA A 60 -3.86 -28.33 -28.22
C ALA A 60 -3.87 -28.42 -26.68
N ASP A 61 -3.68 -29.63 -26.14
CA ASP A 61 -3.58 -29.87 -24.70
C ASP A 61 -2.45 -29.06 -24.05
N ALA A 62 -1.27 -29.04 -24.67
CA ALA A 62 -0.12 -28.28 -24.16
C ALA A 62 -0.37 -26.76 -24.24
N ASN A 63 -0.93 -26.30 -25.35
CA ASN A 63 -1.28 -24.91 -25.60
C ASN A 63 -2.29 -24.39 -24.57
N ASP A 64 -3.32 -25.18 -24.29
CA ASP A 64 -4.34 -24.87 -23.29
C ASP A 64 -3.74 -24.78 -21.88
N ARG A 65 -2.82 -25.70 -21.51
CA ARG A 65 -2.11 -25.62 -20.23
C ARG A 65 -1.27 -24.35 -20.11
N HIS A 66 -0.54 -23.97 -21.15
CA HIS A 66 0.26 -22.73 -21.15
C HIS A 66 -0.62 -21.48 -21.05
N SER A 67 -1.73 -21.44 -21.81
CA SER A 67 -2.72 -20.35 -21.73
C SER A 67 -3.33 -20.24 -20.32
N GLN A 68 -3.69 -21.36 -19.71
CA GLN A 68 -4.20 -21.38 -18.34
C GLN A 68 -3.15 -20.89 -17.33
N ALA A 69 -1.89 -21.30 -17.46
CA ALA A 69 -0.81 -20.83 -16.61
C ALA A 69 -0.64 -19.30 -16.71
N LEU A 70 -0.58 -18.74 -17.92
CA LEU A 70 -0.51 -17.29 -18.12
C LEU A 70 -1.70 -16.55 -17.50
N GLY A 71 -2.91 -17.11 -17.64
CA GLY A 71 -4.11 -16.55 -17.01
C GLY A 71 -4.05 -16.53 -15.49
N ARG A 72 -3.57 -17.62 -14.86
CA ARG A 72 -3.37 -17.67 -13.40
C ARG A 72 -2.28 -16.69 -12.95
N LEU A 73 -1.18 -16.59 -13.69
CA LEU A 73 -0.09 -15.67 -13.37
C LEU A 73 -0.56 -14.22 -13.46
N ALA A 74 -1.37 -13.88 -14.46
CA ALA A 74 -1.99 -12.56 -14.58
C ALA A 74 -2.88 -12.21 -13.38
N ASP A 75 -3.64 -13.18 -12.86
CA ASP A 75 -4.50 -12.97 -11.70
C ASP A 75 -3.70 -12.76 -10.41
N LEU A 76 -2.62 -13.53 -10.23
CA LEU A 76 -1.72 -13.35 -9.08
C LEU A 76 -0.99 -12.00 -9.14
N ASP A 77 -0.46 -11.64 -10.30
CA ASP A 77 0.24 -10.37 -10.52
C ASP A 77 -0.66 -9.17 -10.23
N LYS A 78 -1.92 -9.21 -10.70
CA LYS A 78 -2.92 -8.18 -10.37
C LYS A 78 -3.17 -8.07 -8.87
N ARG A 79 -3.35 -9.21 -8.20
CA ARG A 79 -3.62 -9.23 -6.75
C ARG A 79 -2.44 -8.69 -5.95
N LEU A 80 -1.21 -9.00 -6.38
CA LEU A 80 0.00 -8.44 -5.80
C LEU A 80 0.07 -6.93 -6.01
N GLY A 81 -0.20 -6.44 -7.22
CA GLY A 81 -0.29 -5.02 -7.52
C GLY A 81 -1.31 -4.30 -6.62
N ASP A 82 -2.48 -4.88 -6.42
CA ASP A 82 -3.50 -4.33 -5.53
C ASP A 82 -3.05 -4.27 -4.04
N GLU A 83 -2.18 -5.19 -3.57
CA GLU A 83 -1.57 -5.11 -2.23
C GLU A 83 -0.50 -4.03 -2.12
N LEU A 84 0.27 -3.79 -3.19
CA LEU A 84 1.23 -2.68 -3.25
C LEU A 84 0.51 -1.33 -3.21
N GLU A 85 -0.60 -1.19 -3.95
CA GLU A 85 -1.47 -0.01 -3.86
C GLU A 85 -1.95 0.23 -2.42
N ARG A 86 -2.46 -0.82 -1.75
CA ARG A 86 -2.90 -0.72 -0.35
C ARG A 86 -1.77 -0.29 0.58
N SER A 87 -0.55 -0.78 0.36
CA SER A 87 0.61 -0.37 1.16
C SER A 87 0.92 1.11 0.95
N ALA A 88 0.93 1.57 -0.30
CA ALA A 88 1.15 2.97 -0.65
C ALA A 88 0.08 3.89 -0.04
N ASP A 89 -1.18 3.47 -0.06
CA ASP A 89 -2.30 4.19 0.54
C ASP A 89 -2.18 4.33 2.05
N VAL A 90 -1.82 3.26 2.77
CA VAL A 90 -1.60 3.31 4.22
C VAL A 90 -0.45 4.27 4.54
N VAL A 91 0.65 4.21 3.80
CA VAL A 91 1.80 5.09 4.00
C VAL A 91 1.43 6.55 3.76
N ASN A 92 0.80 6.85 2.63
CA ASN A 92 0.40 8.21 2.29
C ASN A 92 -0.70 8.74 3.23
N GLY A 93 -1.62 7.89 3.66
CA GLY A 93 -2.66 8.21 4.65
C GLY A 93 -2.06 8.60 6.00
N GLY A 94 -1.19 7.75 6.56
CA GLY A 94 -0.53 8.03 7.83
C GLY A 94 0.29 9.33 7.81
N ARG A 95 1.02 9.58 6.72
CA ARG A 95 1.75 10.85 6.52
C ARG A 95 0.82 12.06 6.55
N ARG A 96 -0.29 12.03 5.80
CA ARG A 96 -1.27 13.13 5.77
C ARG A 96 -1.91 13.37 7.13
N GLU A 97 -2.27 12.31 7.86
CA GLU A 97 -2.86 12.42 9.18
C GLU A 97 -1.88 13.02 10.20
N LEU A 98 -0.61 12.58 10.18
CA LEU A 98 0.44 13.16 11.01
C LEU A 98 0.68 14.64 10.66
N ASP A 99 0.77 14.99 9.38
CA ASP A 99 0.98 16.37 8.93
C ASP A 99 -0.19 17.28 9.39
N ALA A 100 -1.42 16.77 9.35
CA ALA A 100 -2.60 17.49 9.85
C ALA A 100 -2.54 17.74 11.38
N LEU A 101 -2.10 16.75 12.17
CA LEU A 101 -1.91 16.92 13.62
C LEU A 101 -0.86 17.98 13.93
N LYS A 102 0.27 17.96 13.21
CA LYS A 102 1.31 18.97 13.37
C LYS A 102 0.77 20.36 13.10
N HIS A 103 0.11 20.57 11.96
CA HIS A 103 -0.47 21.87 11.62
C HIS A 103 -1.45 22.36 12.68
N TRP A 104 -2.36 21.49 13.13
CA TRP A 104 -3.33 21.84 14.17
C TRP A 104 -2.66 22.33 15.47
N VAL A 105 -1.64 21.61 15.95
CA VAL A 105 -0.93 22.00 17.18
C VAL A 105 -0.11 23.27 16.98
N THR A 106 0.55 23.44 15.84
CA THR A 106 1.34 24.66 15.56
C THR A 106 0.45 25.89 15.42
N ASP A 107 -0.71 25.76 14.79
CA ASP A 107 -1.68 26.85 14.64
C ASP A 107 -2.22 27.30 16.01
N LEU A 108 -2.54 26.34 16.88
CA LEU A 108 -2.93 26.60 18.27
C LEU A 108 -1.81 27.29 19.06
N ALA A 109 -0.56 26.84 18.90
CA ALA A 109 0.57 27.45 19.56
C ALA A 109 0.80 28.89 19.11
N ASP A 110 0.65 29.16 17.81
CA ASP A 110 0.77 30.51 17.27
C ASP A 110 -0.37 31.42 17.71
N GLU A 111 -1.58 30.88 17.87
CA GLU A 111 -2.70 31.62 18.45
C GLU A 111 -2.48 31.96 19.93
N ALA A 112 -1.98 31.01 20.72
CA ALA A 112 -1.64 31.24 22.12
C ALA A 112 -0.57 32.33 22.31
N LYS A 113 0.39 32.42 21.39
CA LYS A 113 1.41 33.51 21.37
C LYS A 113 0.79 34.87 21.07
N LYS A 114 -0.22 34.95 20.18
CA LYS A 114 -0.91 36.20 19.84
C LYS A 114 -1.79 36.69 20.99
N THR A 115 -2.40 35.75 21.73
CA THR A 115 -3.33 36.05 22.82
C THR A 115 -2.90 35.35 24.12
N PRO A 116 -1.83 35.82 24.79
CA PRO A 116 -1.25 35.13 25.94
C PRO A 116 -2.18 35.17 27.16
N THR A 117 -2.85 34.06 27.43
CA THR A 117 -3.75 33.88 28.58
C THR A 117 -3.58 32.49 29.16
N ALA A 118 -3.84 32.34 30.47
CA ALA A 118 -3.80 31.01 31.10
C ALA A 118 -4.76 30.00 30.46
N ALA A 119 -5.88 30.48 29.90
CA ALA A 119 -6.82 29.65 29.16
C ALA A 119 -6.23 29.17 27.82
N ALA A 120 -5.54 30.04 27.08
CA ALA A 120 -4.85 29.68 25.84
C ALA A 120 -3.71 28.68 26.09
N ASP A 121 -2.92 28.90 27.15
CA ASP A 121 -1.87 27.97 27.55
C ASP A 121 -2.47 26.59 27.88
N HIS A 122 -3.50 26.54 28.72
CA HIS A 122 -4.16 25.28 29.07
C HIS A 122 -4.74 24.55 27.84
N ALA A 123 -5.34 25.28 26.91
CA ALA A 123 -5.84 24.71 25.65
C ALA A 123 -4.70 24.10 24.81
N LEU A 124 -3.56 24.79 24.70
CA LEU A 124 -2.38 24.29 24.01
C LEU A 124 -1.83 23.01 24.66
N TRP A 125 -1.71 22.98 25.99
CA TRP A 125 -1.27 21.80 26.73
C TRP A 125 -2.19 20.60 26.52
N SER A 126 -3.51 20.82 26.57
CA SER A 126 -4.50 19.78 26.31
C SER A 126 -4.44 19.27 24.86
N ALA A 127 -4.24 20.17 23.90
CA ALA A 127 -4.10 19.83 22.50
C ALA A 127 -2.84 18.99 22.23
N ILE A 128 -1.71 19.36 22.82
CA ILE A 128 -0.45 18.59 22.74
C ILE A 128 -0.65 17.18 23.31
N GLY A 129 -1.30 17.05 24.47
CA GLY A 129 -1.59 15.75 25.07
C GLY A 129 -2.45 14.86 24.17
N LYS A 130 -3.52 15.44 23.59
CA LYS A 130 -4.38 14.74 22.62
C LYS A 130 -3.61 14.34 21.36
N ALA A 131 -2.93 15.29 20.73
CA ALA A 131 -2.16 15.03 19.51
C ALA A 131 -1.11 13.93 19.72
N SER A 132 -0.52 13.86 20.91
CA SER A 132 0.44 12.80 21.25
C SER A 132 -0.21 11.42 21.29
N GLY A 133 -1.43 11.31 21.82
CA GLY A 133 -2.22 10.08 21.74
C GLY A 133 -2.59 9.74 20.30
N ASP A 134 -3.09 10.73 19.54
CA ASP A 134 -3.50 10.54 18.15
C ASP A 134 -2.31 10.07 17.27
N VAL A 135 -1.08 10.55 17.51
CA VAL A 135 0.13 10.06 16.84
C VAL A 135 0.36 8.56 17.11
N ALA A 136 0.22 8.11 18.36
CA ALA A 136 0.38 6.71 18.72
C ALA A 136 -0.69 5.83 18.04
N ASP A 137 -1.93 6.32 18.00
CA ASP A 137 -3.05 5.63 17.36
C ASP A 137 -2.87 5.51 15.84
N ILE A 138 -2.37 6.56 15.18
CA ILE A 138 -2.04 6.52 13.74
C ILE A 138 -0.99 5.45 13.45
N ILE A 139 0.09 5.41 14.24
CA ILE A 139 1.16 4.42 14.05
C ILE A 139 0.62 3.01 14.28
N ALA A 140 -0.14 2.78 15.35
CA ALA A 140 -0.67 1.46 15.69
C ALA A 140 -1.65 0.93 14.62
N ARG A 141 -2.54 1.80 14.12
CA ARG A 141 -3.46 1.45 13.02
C ARG A 141 -2.70 1.14 11.74
N SER A 142 -1.79 2.03 11.33
CA SER A 142 -0.99 1.85 10.12
C SER A 142 -0.14 0.58 10.16
N HIS A 143 0.43 0.25 11.33
CA HIS A 143 1.17 -1.00 11.52
C HIS A 143 0.26 -2.23 11.38
N THR A 144 -0.96 -2.18 11.94
CA THR A 144 -1.95 -3.26 11.81
C THR A 144 -2.35 -3.46 10.35
N ASP A 145 -2.61 -2.38 9.63
CA ASP A 145 -2.99 -2.41 8.22
C ASP A 145 -1.86 -2.99 7.35
N LEU A 146 -0.62 -2.50 7.53
CA LEU A 146 0.56 -3.01 6.82
C LEU A 146 0.87 -4.47 7.16
N SER A 147 0.68 -4.90 8.41
CA SER A 147 0.82 -6.32 8.78
C SER A 147 -0.23 -7.18 8.08
N GLY A 148 -1.45 -6.67 7.93
CA GLY A 148 -2.49 -7.31 7.16
C GLY A 148 -2.13 -7.44 5.67
N VAL A 149 -1.55 -6.38 5.09
CA VAL A 149 -1.03 -6.43 3.71
C VAL A 149 0.09 -7.47 3.58
N ALA A 150 1.07 -7.46 4.49
CA ALA A 150 2.18 -8.41 4.47
C ALA A 150 1.69 -9.87 4.54
N GLY A 151 0.69 -10.16 5.39
CA GLY A 151 0.08 -11.49 5.46
C GLY A 151 -0.61 -11.93 4.16
N ARG A 152 -1.24 -11.00 3.43
CA ARG A 152 -1.85 -11.30 2.12
C ARG A 152 -0.80 -11.50 1.03
N ILE A 153 0.28 -10.72 1.03
CA ILE A 153 1.42 -10.93 0.12
C ILE A 153 2.05 -12.31 0.37
N GLN A 154 2.25 -12.70 1.63
CA GLN A 154 2.78 -14.03 1.96
C GLN A 154 1.84 -15.17 1.51
N SER A 155 0.52 -14.97 1.59
CA SER A 155 -0.44 -15.94 1.03
C SER A 155 -0.32 -16.04 -0.50
N LEU A 156 -0.10 -14.92 -1.19
CA LEU A 156 0.11 -14.92 -2.64
C LEU A 156 1.39 -15.66 -3.02
N ASP A 157 2.46 -15.49 -2.26
CA ASP A 157 3.76 -16.19 -2.46
C ASP A 157 3.56 -17.71 -2.57
N SER A 158 2.76 -18.29 -1.67
CA SER A 158 2.45 -19.73 -1.73
C SER A 158 1.65 -20.16 -2.97
N GLU A 159 0.90 -19.25 -3.60
CA GLU A 159 0.21 -19.54 -4.86
C GLU A 159 1.15 -19.42 -6.06
N PHE A 160 2.25 -18.68 -5.95
CA PHE A 160 3.30 -18.63 -6.97
C PHE A 160 4.15 -19.91 -6.98
N ASP A 161 4.31 -20.59 -5.84
CA ASP A 161 5.02 -21.88 -5.74
C ASP A 161 4.35 -23.02 -6.54
N ASP A 162 3.08 -22.85 -6.94
CA ASP A 162 2.33 -23.83 -7.74
C ASP A 162 2.66 -23.79 -9.26
N PHE A 163 3.61 -22.95 -9.68
CA PHE A 163 4.09 -22.82 -11.06
C PHE A 163 5.44 -23.52 -11.29
#